data_AF-Q2IX25-F1
#
_entry.id   AF-Q2IX25-F1
#
_cell.length_a   1.000
_cell.length_b   1.000
_cell.length_c   1.000
_cell.angle_alpha   90.00
_cell.angle_beta   90.00
_cell.angle_gamma   90.00
#
_symmetry.space_group_name_H-M   'P 1'
#
loop_
_entity.id
_entity.type
_entity.pdbx_description
1 polymer ?
#
loop_
_entity_poly.entity_id
_entity_poly.type
_entity_poly.pdbx_seq_one_letter_code
_entity_poly.pdbx_strand_id
1 'polypeptide(L)'
;MNAALGSSLSRSLVAELGDDCAAAAKLAAAITLRRSGSIDEASLPALSRPVLDRISADFVRRGWLTPLVSGWLIGPAALPSEVGAFLEGAAAMRTHDSSKETAIAVVTMPPPPSAIGVALSQTGVAHSSLVPTNDAFLRVAATAIDSFILMTPFLNTEGLRYAVKLFSDTRAQQKRLIVRRAGDATRVVQEHAAELSTIGVEAFDYTVDLGDGFETFHAKVALADSALAYVGSANMTVFARHSMDLGILVEGRSARVIANVIRAVLRVAKPLQI
;
A
#
# COMPACT_ATOMS: atom_id res chain seq x y z
N MET A 1 22.72 -17.00 -14.39
CA MET A 1 21.87 -17.51 -13.28
C MET A 1 22.30 -16.77 -12.03
N ASN A 2 21.55 -15.77 -11.59
CA ASN A 2 21.86 -15.04 -10.35
C ASN A 2 21.50 -15.95 -9.18
N ALA A 3 22.49 -16.35 -8.39
CA ALA A 3 22.25 -17.09 -7.15
C ALA A 3 21.49 -16.15 -6.20
N ALA A 4 20.30 -16.57 -5.75
CA ALA A 4 19.55 -15.80 -4.77
C ALA A 4 20.36 -15.68 -3.47
N LEU A 5 20.36 -14.48 -2.86
CA LEU A 5 20.98 -14.27 -1.56
C LEU A 5 20.36 -15.26 -0.55
N GLY A 6 21.19 -16.08 0.09
CA GLY A 6 20.69 -17.10 1.02
C GLY A 6 19.90 -16.47 2.18
N SER A 7 18.75 -17.06 2.53
CA SER A 7 17.82 -16.53 3.55
C SER A 7 18.46 -16.35 4.94
N SER A 8 19.52 -17.09 5.26
CA SER A 8 20.32 -16.91 6.48
C SER A 8 21.09 -15.59 6.45
N LEU A 9 21.80 -15.31 5.34
CA LEU A 9 22.58 -14.09 5.17
C LEU A 9 21.67 -12.85 5.16
N SER A 10 20.56 -12.92 4.42
CA SER A 10 19.58 -11.82 4.36
C SER A 10 19.06 -11.42 5.75
N ARG A 11 18.72 -12.40 6.59
CA ARG A 11 18.22 -12.15 7.95
C ARG A 11 19.29 -11.58 8.87
N SER A 12 20.51 -12.13 8.83
CA SER A 12 21.64 -11.62 9.63
C SER A 12 21.98 -10.18 9.26
N LEU A 13 22.02 -9.84 7.96
CA LEU A 13 22.27 -8.46 7.51
C LEU A 13 21.23 -7.48 8.06
N VAL A 14 19.95 -7.80 7.94
CA VAL A 14 18.87 -6.93 8.45
C VAL A 14 18.92 -6.80 9.97
N ALA A 15 19.22 -7.89 10.68
CA ALA A 15 19.25 -7.88 12.15
C ALA A 15 20.45 -7.09 12.70
N GLU A 16 21.64 -7.25 12.12
CA GLU A 16 22.88 -6.65 12.62
C GLU A 16 23.07 -5.20 12.17
N LEU A 17 22.66 -4.87 10.94
CA LEU A 17 22.86 -3.53 10.39
C LEU A 17 21.71 -2.58 10.74
N GLY A 18 20.51 -3.10 11.01
CA GLY A 18 19.40 -2.28 11.51
C GLY A 18 19.13 -1.04 10.65
N ASP A 19 19.20 0.14 11.26
CA ASP A 19 18.98 1.43 10.60
C ASP A 19 20.15 1.86 9.70
N ASP A 20 21.31 1.22 9.83
CA ASP A 20 22.49 1.49 9.01
C ASP A 20 22.44 0.79 7.63
N CYS A 21 21.35 0.06 7.28
CA CYS A 21 21.22 -0.62 5.98
C CYS A 21 21.47 0.30 4.78
N ALA A 22 21.01 1.56 4.81
CA ALA A 22 21.24 2.50 3.72
C ALA A 22 22.73 2.86 3.56
N ALA A 23 23.43 3.03 4.67
CA ALA A 23 24.86 3.32 4.70
C ALA A 23 25.68 2.08 4.28
N ALA A 24 25.29 0.90 4.76
CA ALA A 24 25.90 -0.37 4.39
C ALA A 24 25.74 -0.66 2.90
N ALA A 25 24.62 -0.29 2.28
CA ALA A 25 24.44 -0.43 0.83
C ALA A 25 25.42 0.44 0.03
N LYS A 26 25.68 1.67 0.47
CA LYS A 26 26.69 2.56 -0.16
C LYS A 26 28.11 1.97 -0.04
N LEU A 27 28.45 1.39 1.12
CA LEU A 27 29.73 0.70 1.30
C LEU A 27 29.84 -0.54 0.40
N ALA A 28 28.78 -1.35 0.29
CA ALA A 28 28.71 -2.49 -0.61
C ALA A 28 28.88 -2.09 -2.09
N ALA A 29 28.30 -0.96 -2.50
CA ALA A 29 28.49 -0.42 -3.85
C ALA A 29 29.95 0.02 -4.07
N ALA A 30 30.58 0.67 -3.10
CA ALA A 30 31.98 1.08 -3.19
C ALA A 30 32.94 -0.13 -3.33
N ILE A 31 32.68 -1.23 -2.60
CA ILE A 31 33.44 -2.48 -2.73
C ILE A 31 33.28 -3.07 -4.15
N THR A 32 32.04 -3.15 -4.63
CA THR A 32 31.71 -3.72 -5.94
C THR A 32 32.37 -2.94 -7.09
N LEU A 33 32.41 -1.61 -6.98
CA LEU A 33 33.04 -0.74 -7.98
C LEU A 33 34.57 -0.89 -8.03
N ARG A 34 35.23 -1.14 -6.90
CA ARG A 34 36.70 -1.17 -6.83
C ARG A 34 37.31 -2.54 -7.09
N ARG A 35 36.60 -3.65 -6.85
CA ARG A 35 37.01 -5.07 -7.02
C ARG A 35 38.31 -5.52 -6.31
N SER A 36 39.23 -4.60 -6.02
CA SER A 36 40.49 -4.76 -5.27
C SER A 36 40.94 -3.38 -4.74
N GLY A 37 41.86 -3.37 -3.76
CA GLY A 37 42.38 -2.12 -3.18
C GLY A 37 41.72 -1.70 -1.87
N SER A 38 41.92 -0.44 -1.48
CA SER A 38 41.46 0.10 -0.19
C SER A 38 40.22 0.99 -0.33
N ILE A 39 39.45 1.04 0.75
CA ILE A 39 38.34 1.95 1.01
C ILE A 39 38.67 2.69 2.29
N ASP A 40 38.43 3.99 2.30
CA ASP A 40 38.64 4.88 3.43
C ASP A 40 37.45 5.82 3.59
N GLU A 41 37.51 6.73 4.54
CA GLU A 41 36.45 7.72 4.75
C GLU A 41 36.23 8.63 3.53
N ALA A 42 37.31 8.99 2.84
CA ALA A 42 37.24 9.82 1.64
C ALA A 42 36.45 9.15 0.51
N SER A 43 36.34 7.82 0.56
CA SER A 43 35.56 7.02 -0.38
C SER A 43 34.04 7.08 -0.12
N LEU A 44 33.62 7.54 1.06
CA LEU A 44 32.21 7.59 1.49
C LEU A 44 31.91 8.91 2.24
N PRO A 45 32.07 10.08 1.59
CA PRO A 45 32.07 11.39 2.26
C PRO A 45 30.72 11.79 2.88
N ALA A 46 29.63 11.09 2.54
CA ALA A 46 28.29 11.34 3.05
C ALA A 46 27.93 10.54 4.33
N LEU A 47 28.86 9.74 4.88
CA LEU A 47 28.64 8.91 6.06
C LEU A 47 29.45 9.41 7.25
N SER A 48 28.85 9.41 8.45
CA SER A 48 29.54 9.78 9.68
C SER A 48 30.47 8.67 10.16
N ARG A 49 31.56 9.03 10.86
CA ARG A 49 32.51 8.06 11.44
C ARG A 49 31.82 6.95 12.26
N PRO A 50 30.89 7.25 13.19
CA PRO A 50 30.28 6.19 13.99
C PRO A 50 29.46 5.19 13.17
N VAL A 51 28.81 5.65 12.08
CA VAL A 51 28.09 4.77 11.16
C VAL A 51 29.08 3.90 10.39
N LEU A 52 30.16 4.50 9.85
CA LEU A 52 31.21 3.79 9.13
C LEU A 52 31.87 2.71 10.00
N ASP A 53 32.18 3.01 11.26
CA ASP A 53 32.79 2.04 12.17
C ASP A 53 31.86 0.84 12.43
N ARG A 54 30.55 1.06 12.60
CA ARG A 54 29.58 -0.04 12.80
C ARG A 54 29.43 -0.92 11.56
N ILE A 55 29.20 -0.32 10.38
CA ILE A 55 29.00 -1.09 9.15
C ILE A 55 30.29 -1.82 8.72
N SER A 56 31.46 -1.18 8.88
CA SER A 56 32.73 -1.79 8.52
C SER A 56 33.09 -2.92 9.48
N ALA A 57 32.76 -2.82 10.78
CA ALA A 57 32.95 -3.92 11.71
C ALA A 57 32.15 -5.17 11.30
N ASP A 58 30.90 -4.99 10.84
CA ASP A 58 30.09 -6.09 10.28
C ASP A 58 30.73 -6.69 9.02
N PHE A 59 31.17 -5.84 8.08
CA PHE A 59 31.79 -6.28 6.83
C PHE A 59 33.15 -6.97 7.06
N VAL A 60 33.90 -6.57 8.10
CA VAL A 60 35.13 -7.25 8.55
C VAL A 60 34.79 -8.62 9.14
N ARG A 61 33.76 -8.74 9.99
CA ARG A 61 33.34 -10.06 10.52
C ARG A 61 32.95 -11.04 9.42
N ARG A 62 32.37 -10.54 8.33
CA ARG A 62 31.97 -11.33 7.15
C ARG A 62 33.13 -11.60 6.18
N GLY A 63 34.32 -11.06 6.44
CA GLY A 63 35.52 -11.22 5.62
C GLY A 63 35.51 -10.41 4.31
N TRP A 64 34.55 -9.50 4.14
CA TRP A 64 34.43 -8.63 2.95
C TRP A 64 35.37 -7.43 3.02
N LEU A 65 35.83 -7.08 4.22
CA LEU A 65 36.83 -6.06 4.47
C LEU A 65 37.91 -6.59 5.43
N THR A 66 39.08 -5.97 5.39
CA THR A 66 40.18 -6.18 6.35
C THR A 66 40.65 -4.82 6.86
N PRO A 67 40.75 -4.59 8.18
CA PRO A 67 41.10 -3.28 8.72
C PRO A 67 42.55 -2.89 8.37
N LEU A 68 42.76 -1.60 8.12
CA LEU A 68 44.05 -0.93 7.95
C LEU A 68 44.11 0.28 8.90
N VAL A 69 45.31 0.84 9.08
CA VAL A 69 45.52 2.03 9.92
C VAL A 69 44.68 3.22 9.45
N SER A 70 44.49 3.39 8.14
CA SER A 70 43.80 4.53 7.53
C SER A 70 42.52 4.15 6.77
N GLY A 71 41.95 2.96 7.01
CA GLY A 71 40.76 2.50 6.29
C GLY A 71 40.62 0.98 6.29
N TRP A 72 40.20 0.42 5.17
CA TRP A 72 39.96 -1.01 5.00
C TRP A 72 40.45 -1.49 3.63
N LEU A 73 41.09 -2.64 3.59
CA LEU A 73 41.35 -3.37 2.35
C LEU A 73 40.10 -4.19 2.00
N ILE A 74 39.79 -4.35 0.70
CA ILE A 74 38.79 -5.34 0.27
C ILE A 74 39.28 -6.73 0.70
N GLY A 75 38.43 -7.43 1.45
CA GLY A 75 38.76 -8.67 2.13
C GLY A 75 38.84 -9.89 1.21
N PRO A 76 39.32 -11.03 1.74
CA PRO A 76 39.51 -12.26 0.97
C PRO A 76 38.19 -12.96 0.59
N ALA A 77 37.10 -12.69 1.31
CA ALA A 77 35.78 -13.22 0.97
C ALA A 77 35.08 -12.28 -0.02
N ALA A 78 34.57 -12.83 -1.12
CA ALA A 78 33.82 -12.06 -2.10
C ALA A 78 32.48 -11.60 -1.50
N LEU A 79 32.20 -10.30 -1.61
CA LEU A 79 30.87 -9.75 -1.35
C LEU A 79 29.90 -10.25 -2.44
N PRO A 80 28.80 -10.95 -2.09
CA PRO A 80 27.81 -11.35 -3.09
C PRO A 80 27.20 -10.13 -3.79
N SER A 81 27.01 -10.22 -5.11
CA SER A 81 26.53 -9.11 -5.96
C SER A 81 25.17 -8.57 -5.55
N GLU A 82 24.34 -9.37 -4.88
CA GLU A 82 22.98 -9.05 -4.51
C GLU A 82 22.89 -8.27 -3.18
N VAL A 83 23.98 -8.21 -2.40
CA VAL A 83 23.97 -7.56 -1.06
C VAL A 83 23.63 -6.08 -1.15
N GLY A 84 24.17 -5.36 -2.14
CA GLY A 84 23.90 -3.93 -2.33
C GLY A 84 22.41 -3.66 -2.53
N ALA A 85 21.81 -4.30 -3.54
CA ALA A 85 20.39 -4.16 -3.85
C ALA A 85 19.48 -4.64 -2.70
N PHE A 86 19.86 -5.71 -1.99
CA PHE A 86 19.14 -6.19 -0.83
C PHE A 86 19.12 -5.16 0.31
N LEU A 87 20.27 -4.57 0.63
CA LEU A 87 20.38 -3.56 1.69
C LEU A 87 19.65 -2.27 1.33
N GLU A 88 19.64 -1.87 0.06
CA GLU A 88 18.79 -0.77 -0.43
C GLU A 88 17.30 -1.07 -0.22
N GLY A 89 16.84 -2.28 -0.58
CA GLY A 89 15.47 -2.71 -0.35
C GLY A 89 15.11 -2.79 1.14
N ALA A 90 16.02 -3.27 1.99
CA ALA A 90 15.85 -3.32 3.43
C ALA A 90 15.81 -1.91 4.05
N ALA A 91 16.64 -0.99 3.59
CA ALA A 91 16.61 0.41 3.99
C ALA A 91 15.30 1.09 3.57
N ALA A 92 14.86 0.90 2.33
CA ALA A 92 13.57 1.40 1.86
C ALA A 92 12.41 0.86 2.70
N MET A 93 12.47 -0.42 3.09
CA MET A 93 11.49 -1.03 3.99
C MET A 93 11.54 -0.48 5.42
N ARG A 94 12.73 -0.10 5.92
CA ARG A 94 12.92 0.42 7.30
C ARG A 94 12.65 1.91 7.46
N THR A 95 12.91 2.70 6.41
CA THR A 95 12.45 4.12 6.34
C THR A 95 10.93 4.24 6.31
N HIS A 96 10.21 3.11 6.32
CA HIS A 96 8.77 3.05 6.45
C HIS A 96 8.41 2.73 7.90
N ASP A 97 7.95 3.79 8.59
CA ASP A 97 7.56 3.85 9.99
C ASP A 97 6.44 2.84 10.33
N SER A 98 6.80 1.70 10.93
CA SER A 98 5.86 0.67 11.38
C SER A 98 4.92 1.17 12.49
N SER A 99 5.20 2.32 13.10
CA SER A 99 4.34 2.94 14.11
C SER A 99 3.05 3.56 13.52
N LYS A 100 2.94 3.67 12.19
CA LYS A 100 1.76 4.20 11.47
C LYS A 100 0.99 3.13 10.69
N GLU A 101 1.39 1.87 10.77
CA GLU A 101 0.66 0.79 10.12
C GLU A 101 -0.49 0.32 11.02
N THR A 102 -1.67 0.90 10.83
CA THR A 102 -2.90 0.43 11.49
C THR A 102 -3.75 -0.37 10.52
N ALA A 103 -4.34 -1.47 11.00
CA ALA A 103 -5.42 -2.19 10.34
C ALA A 103 -6.58 -2.33 11.32
N ILE A 104 -7.73 -1.75 10.98
CA ILE A 104 -8.92 -1.76 11.83
C ILE A 104 -10.02 -2.54 11.12
N ALA A 105 -10.64 -3.49 11.83
CA ALA A 105 -11.77 -4.25 11.29
C ALA A 105 -12.99 -3.34 11.13
N VAL A 106 -13.62 -3.43 9.96
CA VAL A 106 -14.79 -2.64 9.57
C VAL A 106 -15.95 -3.58 9.29
N VAL A 107 -17.11 -3.31 9.88
CA VAL A 107 -18.28 -4.19 9.75
C VAL A 107 -19.54 -3.40 9.40
N THR A 108 -20.32 -3.93 8.45
CA THR A 108 -21.73 -3.56 8.30
C THR A 108 -22.57 -4.56 9.09
N MET A 109 -23.36 -4.08 10.03
CA MET A 109 -24.28 -4.93 10.79
C MET A 109 -25.64 -5.00 10.09
N PRO A 110 -26.27 -6.18 9.99
CA PRO A 110 -27.67 -6.29 9.63
C PRO A 110 -28.54 -5.49 10.62
N PRO A 111 -29.67 -4.90 10.18
CA PRO A 111 -30.57 -4.18 11.07
C PRO A 111 -31.11 -5.10 12.18
N PRO A 112 -31.40 -4.57 13.37
CA PRO A 112 -32.03 -5.34 14.42
C PRO A 112 -33.41 -5.90 14.00
N PRO A 113 -33.79 -7.11 14.45
CA PRO A 113 -32.98 -8.02 15.26
C PRO A 113 -31.88 -8.73 14.45
N SER A 114 -30.66 -8.81 14.98
CA SER A 114 -29.49 -9.36 14.29
C SER A 114 -28.77 -10.40 15.16
N ALA A 115 -28.78 -11.67 14.72
CA ALA A 115 -28.14 -12.78 15.44
C ALA A 115 -26.61 -12.57 15.57
N ILE A 116 -25.97 -12.06 14.50
CA ILE A 116 -24.55 -11.72 14.54
C ILE A 116 -24.28 -10.52 15.46
N GLY A 117 -25.22 -9.58 15.58
CA GLY A 117 -25.12 -8.48 16.55
C GLY A 117 -25.12 -8.97 17.99
N VAL A 118 -26.01 -9.92 18.30
CA VAL A 118 -26.03 -10.57 19.62
C VAL A 118 -24.73 -11.34 19.86
N ALA A 119 -24.29 -12.16 18.92
CA ALA A 119 -23.07 -12.96 19.06
C ALA A 119 -21.82 -12.10 19.23
N LEU A 120 -21.66 -11.04 18.44
CA LEU A 120 -20.51 -10.14 18.53
C LEU A 120 -20.49 -9.38 19.87
N SER A 121 -21.65 -8.95 20.38
CA SER A 121 -21.72 -8.27 21.68
C SER A 121 -21.17 -9.11 22.84
N GLN A 122 -21.18 -10.45 22.70
CA GLN A 122 -20.66 -11.40 23.69
C GLN A 122 -19.15 -11.63 23.59
N THR A 123 -18.47 -11.09 22.56
CA THR A 123 -17.02 -11.26 22.35
C THR A 123 -16.14 -10.26 23.12
N GLY A 124 -16.75 -9.37 23.90
CA GLY A 124 -16.04 -8.43 24.76
C GLY A 124 -15.32 -7.31 23.99
N VAL A 125 -14.08 -7.00 24.36
CA VAL A 125 -13.30 -5.83 23.86
C VAL A 125 -13.07 -5.84 22.34
N ALA A 126 -13.12 -7.02 21.70
CA ALA A 126 -13.00 -7.14 20.25
C ALA A 126 -14.18 -6.47 19.51
N HIS A 127 -15.39 -6.52 20.08
CA HIS A 127 -16.57 -5.88 19.52
C HIS A 127 -16.51 -4.35 19.56
N SER A 128 -15.99 -3.77 20.65
CA SER A 128 -15.83 -2.31 20.77
C SER A 128 -14.77 -1.72 19.84
N SER A 129 -13.94 -2.57 19.22
CA SER A 129 -12.89 -2.17 18.30
C SER A 129 -13.34 -2.19 16.83
N LEU A 130 -14.58 -2.61 16.55
CA LEU A 130 -15.15 -2.63 15.21
C LEU A 130 -15.59 -1.24 14.78
N VAL A 131 -15.25 -0.85 13.56
CA VAL A 131 -15.71 0.41 12.96
C VAL A 131 -16.90 0.13 12.05
N PRO A 132 -18.00 0.88 12.15
CA PRO A 132 -19.09 0.80 11.19
C PRO A 132 -18.62 1.12 9.77
N THR A 133 -19.06 0.37 8.76
CA THR A 133 -18.70 0.62 7.35
C THR A 133 -18.95 2.05 6.89
N ASN A 134 -20.07 2.65 7.31
CA ASN A 134 -20.36 4.04 6.99
C ASN A 134 -19.30 4.99 7.55
N ASP A 135 -18.86 4.77 8.78
CA ASP A 135 -17.87 5.63 9.45
C ASP A 135 -16.50 5.45 8.81
N ALA A 136 -16.16 4.24 8.37
CA ALA A 136 -14.95 3.99 7.59
C ALA A 136 -14.97 4.78 6.27
N PHE A 137 -16.06 4.73 5.50
CA PHE A 137 -16.16 5.50 4.25
C PHE A 137 -16.10 7.01 4.46
N LEU A 138 -16.81 7.52 5.47
CA LEU A 138 -16.74 8.93 5.84
C LEU A 138 -15.33 9.34 6.25
N ARG A 139 -14.63 8.51 7.04
CA ARG A 139 -13.24 8.77 7.43
C ARG A 139 -12.31 8.81 6.22
N VAL A 140 -12.44 7.88 5.27
CA VAL A 140 -11.64 7.90 4.03
C VAL A 140 -11.92 9.18 3.25
N ALA A 141 -13.18 9.51 2.98
CA ALA A 141 -13.55 10.70 2.22
C ALA A 141 -13.05 12.00 2.89
N ALA A 142 -13.15 12.11 4.21
CA ALA A 142 -12.68 13.27 4.97
C ALA A 142 -11.15 13.38 5.05
N THR A 143 -10.42 12.27 4.92
CA THR A 143 -8.95 12.24 4.95
C THR A 143 -8.33 12.63 3.61
N ALA A 144 -9.04 12.42 2.50
CA ALA A 144 -8.51 12.68 1.17
C ALA A 144 -8.27 14.17 0.92
N ILE A 145 -7.05 14.52 0.52
CA ILE A 145 -6.62 15.90 0.25
C ILE A 145 -6.39 16.14 -1.25
N ASP A 146 -5.70 15.24 -1.94
CA ASP A 146 -5.38 15.40 -3.35
C ASP A 146 -6.37 14.63 -4.23
N SER A 147 -6.68 13.40 -3.82
CA SER A 147 -7.49 12.43 -4.55
C SER A 147 -8.34 11.54 -3.66
N PHE A 148 -9.61 11.41 -4.01
CA PHE A 148 -10.54 10.46 -3.43
C PHE A 148 -11.05 9.51 -4.52
N ILE A 149 -10.85 8.21 -4.31
CA ILE A 149 -11.20 7.18 -5.29
C ILE A 149 -12.15 6.16 -4.66
N LEU A 150 -13.29 5.94 -5.32
CA LEU A 150 -14.19 4.83 -5.04
C LEU A 150 -14.10 3.82 -6.17
N MET A 151 -13.84 2.55 -5.84
CA MET A 151 -13.86 1.44 -6.78
C MET A 151 -14.89 0.42 -6.30
N THR A 152 -15.99 0.24 -7.05
CA THR A 152 -17.09 -0.65 -6.67
C THR A 152 -17.65 -1.38 -7.89
N PRO A 153 -17.76 -2.73 -7.85
CA PRO A 153 -18.24 -3.51 -8.99
C PRO A 153 -19.78 -3.55 -9.06
N PHE A 154 -20.46 -3.19 -7.98
CA PHE A 154 -21.91 -3.15 -7.90
C PHE A 154 -22.33 -1.76 -7.38
N LEU A 155 -23.20 -1.11 -8.14
CA LEU A 155 -23.69 0.23 -7.87
C LEU A 155 -25.15 0.32 -8.33
N ASN A 156 -26.04 0.72 -7.43
CA ASN A 156 -27.43 1.07 -7.76
C ASN A 156 -27.65 2.57 -7.52
N THR A 157 -28.84 3.08 -7.84
CA THR A 157 -29.15 4.51 -7.67
C THR A 157 -29.02 4.99 -6.22
N GLU A 158 -29.45 4.19 -5.24
CA GLU A 158 -29.31 4.57 -3.82
C GLU A 158 -27.83 4.67 -3.42
N GLY A 159 -27.00 3.73 -3.87
CA GLY A 159 -25.58 3.70 -3.56
C GLY A 159 -24.79 4.76 -4.31
N LEU A 160 -25.24 5.14 -5.51
CA LEU A 160 -24.71 6.31 -6.21
C LEU A 160 -24.99 7.59 -5.42
N ARG A 161 -26.19 7.80 -4.88
CA ARG A 161 -26.48 8.97 -4.03
C ARG A 161 -25.56 9.02 -2.81
N TYR A 162 -25.27 7.87 -2.21
CA TYR A 162 -24.30 7.78 -1.13
C TYR A 162 -22.88 8.13 -1.60
N ALA A 163 -22.43 7.62 -2.75
CA ALA A 163 -21.14 7.97 -3.33
C ALA A 163 -21.04 9.47 -3.65
N VAL A 164 -22.08 10.07 -4.22
CA VAL A 164 -22.19 11.52 -4.48
C VAL A 164 -22.02 12.32 -3.18
N LYS A 165 -22.65 11.89 -2.09
CA LYS A 165 -22.43 12.51 -0.78
C LYS A 165 -20.97 12.45 -0.36
N LEU A 166 -20.33 11.27 -0.43
CA LEU A 166 -18.90 11.13 -0.10
C LEU A 166 -18.00 12.03 -0.96
N PHE A 167 -18.26 12.10 -2.27
CA PHE A 167 -17.54 12.99 -3.19
C PHE A 167 -17.82 14.48 -2.99
N SER A 168 -18.96 14.83 -2.40
CA SER A 168 -19.30 16.22 -2.09
C SER A 168 -18.67 16.67 -0.78
N ASP A 169 -18.58 15.76 0.19
CA ASP A 169 -18.02 16.02 1.52
C ASP A 169 -16.48 16.00 1.56
N THR A 170 -15.82 15.46 0.52
CA THR A 170 -14.35 15.41 0.45
C THR A 170 -13.72 16.73 0.03
N ARG A 171 -12.50 17.00 0.52
CA ARG A 171 -11.67 18.15 0.11
C ARG A 171 -10.83 17.88 -1.14
N ALA A 172 -10.75 16.61 -1.55
CA ALA A 172 -9.97 16.19 -2.69
C ALA A 172 -10.43 16.84 -4.00
N GLN A 173 -9.46 17.35 -4.75
CA GLN A 173 -9.71 17.93 -6.08
C GLN A 173 -9.94 16.84 -7.13
N GLN A 174 -9.21 15.73 -7.04
CA GLN A 174 -9.39 14.59 -7.93
C GLN A 174 -10.40 13.61 -7.33
N LYS A 175 -11.55 13.46 -7.98
CA LYS A 175 -12.62 12.56 -7.53
C LYS A 175 -12.83 11.51 -8.59
N ARG A 176 -12.62 10.23 -8.27
CA ARG A 176 -12.71 9.16 -9.26
C ARG A 176 -13.62 8.03 -8.82
N LEU A 177 -14.50 7.63 -9.73
CA LEU A 177 -15.39 6.49 -9.57
C LEU A 177 -15.02 5.40 -10.57
N ILE A 178 -14.60 4.24 -10.10
CA ILE A 178 -14.29 3.07 -10.92
C ILE A 178 -15.41 2.04 -10.74
N VAL A 179 -16.10 1.72 -11.82
CA VAL A 179 -17.14 0.70 -11.90
C VAL A 179 -16.76 -0.37 -12.91
N ARG A 180 -17.59 -1.40 -13.03
CA ARG A 180 -17.50 -2.39 -14.12
C ARG A 180 -18.81 -2.40 -14.91
N ARG A 181 -18.73 -2.89 -16.15
CA ARG A 181 -19.87 -3.05 -17.06
C ARG A 181 -20.83 -4.15 -16.63
N ALA A 182 -20.32 -5.23 -16.04
CA ALA A 182 -21.17 -6.34 -15.62
C ALA A 182 -22.13 -5.92 -14.50
N GLY A 183 -23.44 -5.91 -14.82
CA GLY A 183 -24.52 -5.45 -13.94
C GLY A 183 -25.00 -4.04 -14.31
N ASP A 184 -25.66 -3.35 -13.37
CA ASP A 184 -26.27 -2.04 -13.60
C ASP A 184 -25.32 -0.84 -13.39
N ALA A 185 -24.11 -1.06 -12.88
CA ALA A 185 -23.28 0.02 -12.36
C ALA A 185 -22.94 1.10 -13.41
N THR A 186 -22.55 0.69 -14.63
CA THR A 186 -22.23 1.64 -15.71
C THR A 186 -23.47 2.41 -16.17
N ARG A 187 -24.62 1.73 -16.29
CA ARG A 187 -25.90 2.37 -16.65
C ARG A 187 -26.29 3.44 -15.63
N VAL A 188 -26.21 3.11 -14.34
CA VAL A 188 -26.51 4.04 -13.23
C VAL A 188 -25.62 5.27 -13.28
N VAL A 189 -24.32 5.11 -13.55
CA VAL A 189 -23.37 6.23 -13.71
C VAL A 189 -23.77 7.13 -14.89
N GLN A 190 -24.10 6.53 -16.04
CA GLN A 190 -24.48 7.29 -17.25
C GLN A 190 -25.80 8.05 -17.06
N GLU A 191 -26.79 7.45 -16.40
CA GLU A 191 -28.07 8.10 -16.11
C GLU A 191 -27.94 9.34 -15.20
N HIS A 192 -26.85 9.43 -14.44
CA HIS A 192 -26.57 10.51 -13.49
C HIS A 192 -25.29 11.28 -13.86
N ALA A 193 -24.88 11.20 -15.13
CA ALA A 193 -23.71 11.85 -15.69
C ALA A 193 -23.59 13.33 -15.28
N ALA A 194 -24.66 14.11 -15.51
CA ALA A 194 -24.69 15.53 -15.20
C ALA A 194 -24.47 15.84 -13.71
N GLU A 195 -25.00 15.03 -12.80
CA GLU A 195 -24.81 15.19 -11.36
C GLU A 195 -23.34 14.96 -10.97
N LEU A 196 -22.75 13.87 -11.47
CA LEU A 196 -21.35 13.52 -11.23
C LEU A 196 -20.38 14.56 -11.82
N SER A 197 -20.67 15.04 -13.03
CA SER A 197 -19.89 16.07 -13.71
C SER A 197 -19.93 17.40 -12.94
N THR A 198 -21.09 17.79 -12.43
CA THR A 198 -21.27 19.02 -11.63
C THR A 198 -20.38 19.05 -10.37
N ILE A 199 -20.16 17.89 -9.74
CA ILE A 199 -19.31 17.79 -8.54
C ILE A 199 -17.84 17.44 -8.86
N GLY A 200 -17.47 17.37 -10.14
CA GLY A 200 -16.12 17.11 -10.63
C GLY A 200 -15.65 15.66 -10.50
N VAL A 201 -16.56 14.69 -10.55
CA VAL A 201 -16.20 13.27 -10.56
C VAL A 201 -15.81 12.84 -11.97
N GLU A 202 -14.69 12.13 -12.10
CA GLU A 202 -14.31 11.36 -13.28
C GLU A 202 -14.73 9.89 -13.09
N ALA A 203 -15.42 9.30 -14.07
CA ALA A 203 -15.88 7.91 -13.98
C ALA A 203 -15.14 6.99 -14.97
N PHE A 204 -14.90 5.74 -14.57
CA PHE A 204 -14.14 4.76 -15.34
C PHE A 204 -14.80 3.38 -15.31
N ASP A 205 -14.82 2.67 -16.45
CA ASP A 205 -15.19 1.26 -16.59
C ASP A 205 -13.92 0.40 -16.63
N TYR A 206 -13.72 -0.42 -15.60
CA TYR A 206 -12.73 -1.49 -15.61
C TYR A 206 -13.36 -2.85 -15.97
N THR A 207 -13.59 -3.01 -17.27
CA THR A 207 -13.98 -4.27 -17.91
C THR A 207 -13.21 -4.39 -19.22
N VAL A 208 -12.19 -5.24 -19.22
CA VAL A 208 -11.34 -5.50 -20.39
C VAL A 208 -11.82 -6.80 -21.04
N ASP A 209 -12.30 -6.70 -22.28
CA ASP A 209 -12.76 -7.85 -23.06
C ASP A 209 -11.56 -8.67 -23.55
N LEU A 210 -11.60 -9.98 -23.34
CA LEU A 210 -10.55 -10.94 -23.73
C LEU A 210 -11.00 -11.88 -24.85
N GLY A 211 -12.23 -11.75 -25.36
CA GLY A 211 -12.81 -12.60 -26.41
C GLY A 211 -13.50 -13.87 -25.87
N ASP A 212 -12.97 -14.49 -24.82
CA ASP A 212 -13.55 -15.65 -24.12
C ASP A 212 -14.07 -15.32 -22.70
N GLY A 213 -14.05 -14.04 -22.35
CA GLY A 213 -14.44 -13.55 -21.04
C GLY A 213 -14.03 -12.09 -20.86
N PHE A 214 -13.93 -11.68 -19.60
CA PHE A 214 -13.49 -10.33 -19.27
C PHE A 214 -12.58 -10.33 -18.04
N GLU A 215 -11.53 -9.52 -18.11
CA GLU A 215 -10.78 -9.10 -16.94
C GLU A 215 -11.56 -7.97 -16.24
N THR A 216 -11.80 -8.16 -14.94
CA THR A 216 -12.50 -7.19 -14.10
C THR A 216 -12.12 -7.38 -12.64
N PHE A 217 -12.81 -6.67 -11.75
CA PHE A 217 -12.60 -6.68 -10.32
C PHE A 217 -13.87 -7.08 -9.54
N HIS A 218 -13.66 -7.56 -8.32
CA HIS A 218 -14.72 -7.79 -7.34
C HIS A 218 -14.46 -7.05 -6.01
N ALA A 219 -13.27 -6.45 -5.85
CA ALA A 219 -12.92 -5.67 -4.68
C ALA A 219 -13.77 -4.40 -4.57
N LYS A 220 -14.08 -3.98 -3.34
CA LYS A 220 -14.69 -2.68 -3.06
C LYS A 220 -13.70 -1.88 -2.26
N VAL A 221 -13.33 -0.72 -2.78
CA VAL A 221 -12.26 0.09 -2.23
C VAL A 221 -12.70 1.53 -2.15
N ALA A 222 -12.42 2.17 -1.02
CA ALA A 222 -12.34 3.62 -0.92
C ALA A 222 -10.91 3.99 -0.58
N LEU A 223 -10.34 4.94 -1.29
CA LEU A 223 -8.93 5.33 -1.15
C LEU A 223 -8.83 6.86 -1.02
N ALA A 224 -8.13 7.29 0.02
CA ALA A 224 -7.69 8.66 0.23
C ALA A 224 -6.20 8.75 -0.10
N ASP A 225 -5.90 9.40 -1.23
CA ASP A 225 -4.54 9.61 -1.71
C ASP A 225 -3.77 8.28 -1.84
N SER A 226 -2.73 8.13 -1.02
CA SER A 226 -2.07 6.85 -0.78
C SER A 226 -1.91 6.56 0.72
N ALA A 227 -2.67 7.29 1.54
CA ALA A 227 -2.50 7.34 2.99
C ALA A 227 -3.45 6.40 3.73
N LEU A 228 -4.70 6.30 3.28
CA LEU A 228 -5.76 5.56 3.96
C LEU A 228 -6.64 4.85 2.93
N ALA A 229 -6.91 3.56 3.15
CA ALA A 229 -7.76 2.76 2.27
C ALA A 229 -8.72 1.89 3.09
N TYR A 230 -9.99 1.87 2.68
CA TYR A 230 -10.92 0.79 3.03
C TYR A 230 -10.89 -0.27 1.94
N VAL A 231 -10.81 -1.55 2.31
CA VAL A 231 -11.01 -2.69 1.39
C VAL A 231 -11.92 -3.71 2.06
N GLY A 232 -12.98 -4.15 1.37
CA GLY A 232 -13.88 -5.14 1.96
C GLY A 232 -14.96 -5.65 1.02
N SER A 233 -15.97 -6.28 1.61
CA SER A 233 -17.12 -6.87 0.90
C SER A 233 -18.27 -5.89 0.66
N ALA A 234 -18.25 -4.72 1.31
CA ALA A 234 -19.36 -3.79 1.31
C ALA A 234 -19.57 -3.13 -0.06
N ASN A 235 -20.73 -3.40 -0.67
CA ASN A 235 -21.12 -2.86 -1.98
C ASN A 235 -21.77 -1.48 -1.88
N MET A 236 -21.57 -0.64 -2.89
CA MET A 236 -22.33 0.61 -3.06
C MET A 236 -23.74 0.34 -3.60
N THR A 237 -24.49 -0.52 -2.92
CA THR A 237 -25.92 -0.76 -3.16
C THR A 237 -26.78 -0.30 -1.98
N VAL A 238 -26.18 0.51 -1.10
CA VAL A 238 -26.65 0.86 0.27
C VAL A 238 -26.81 -0.41 1.11
N PHE A 239 -25.71 -1.17 1.16
CA PHE A 239 -25.45 -2.39 1.94
C PHE A 239 -26.70 -3.23 2.23
N ALA A 240 -27.09 -4.00 1.20
CA ALA A 240 -28.16 -4.99 1.14
C ALA A 240 -28.78 -5.30 2.52
N ARG A 241 -30.05 -4.91 2.70
CA ARG A 241 -30.76 -4.66 3.98
C ARG A 241 -30.75 -5.77 5.04
N HIS A 242 -30.09 -6.90 4.83
CA HIS A 242 -29.95 -8.00 5.78
C HIS A 242 -28.56 -8.69 5.76
N SER A 243 -27.57 -8.11 5.08
CA SER A 243 -26.24 -8.71 4.93
C SER A 243 -25.23 -8.11 5.91
N MET A 244 -24.36 -8.97 6.42
CA MET A 244 -23.16 -8.55 7.16
C MET A 244 -22.02 -8.42 6.16
N ASP A 245 -21.34 -7.28 6.19
CA ASP A 245 -20.12 -7.05 5.41
C ASP A 245 -18.94 -6.93 6.34
N LEU A 246 -17.78 -7.40 5.87
CA LEU A 246 -16.51 -7.26 6.54
C LEU A 246 -15.52 -6.56 5.62
N GLY A 247 -14.74 -5.66 6.19
CA GLY A 247 -13.61 -5.03 5.54
C GLY A 247 -12.53 -4.65 6.54
N ILE A 248 -11.51 -4.02 6.01
CA ILE A 248 -10.40 -3.47 6.78
C ILE A 248 -10.16 -2.03 6.36
N LEU A 249 -9.94 -1.17 7.34
CA LEU A 249 -9.42 0.16 7.15
C LEU A 249 -7.92 0.12 7.43
N VAL A 250 -7.10 0.45 6.45
CA VAL A 250 -5.64 0.32 6.52
C VAL A 250 -4.93 1.64 6.21
N GLU A 251 -3.85 1.90 6.94
CA GLU A 251 -2.97 3.06 6.77
C GLU A 251 -1.55 2.62 6.39
N GLY A 252 -0.71 3.58 5.99
CA GLY A 252 0.72 3.34 5.78
C GLY A 252 1.02 2.50 4.54
N ARG A 253 1.81 1.43 4.69
CA ARG A 253 2.27 0.62 3.55
C ARG A 253 1.12 -0.07 2.83
N SER A 254 0.19 -0.66 3.57
CA SER A 254 -0.94 -1.38 2.99
C SER A 254 -1.78 -0.47 2.10
N ALA A 255 -2.08 0.75 2.55
CA ALA A 255 -2.77 1.76 1.74
C ALA A 255 -2.00 2.14 0.47
N ARG A 256 -0.67 2.32 0.55
CA ARG A 256 0.18 2.61 -0.61
C ARG A 256 0.22 1.48 -1.63
N VAL A 257 0.25 0.23 -1.19
CA VAL A 257 0.18 -0.94 -2.08
C VAL A 257 -1.17 -0.99 -2.79
N ILE A 258 -2.27 -0.78 -2.06
CA ILE A 258 -3.62 -0.68 -2.65
C ILE A 258 -3.69 0.46 -3.67
N ALA A 259 -3.12 1.62 -3.35
CA ALA A 259 -3.06 2.76 -4.26
C ALA A 259 -2.31 2.42 -5.56
N ASN A 260 -1.22 1.64 -5.49
CA ASN A 260 -0.50 1.19 -6.69
C ASN A 260 -1.34 0.26 -7.56
N VAL A 261 -2.11 -0.65 -6.96
CA VAL A 261 -3.06 -1.50 -7.69
C VAL A 261 -4.14 -0.64 -8.36
N ILE A 262 -4.73 0.32 -7.65
CA ILE A 262 -5.74 1.22 -8.22
C ILE A 262 -5.17 2.07 -9.36
N ARG A 263 -3.93 2.56 -9.24
CA ARG A 263 -3.26 3.28 -10.33
C ARG A 263 -3.04 2.39 -11.54
N ALA A 264 -2.71 1.11 -11.36
CA ALA A 264 -2.63 0.15 -12.46
C ALA A 264 -4.00 -0.05 -13.12
N VAL A 265 -5.07 -0.21 -12.34
CA VAL A 265 -6.45 -0.28 -12.84
C VAL A 265 -6.82 0.96 -13.66
N LEU A 266 -6.56 2.17 -13.15
CA LEU A 266 -6.86 3.42 -13.86
C LEU A 266 -6.11 3.57 -15.20
N ARG A 267 -4.94 2.93 -15.36
CA ARG A 267 -4.19 2.96 -16.62
C ARG A 267 -4.85 2.11 -17.72
N VAL A 268 -5.63 1.11 -17.35
CA VAL A 268 -6.27 0.17 -18.27
C VAL A 268 -7.79 0.35 -18.35
N ALA A 269 -8.39 0.99 -17.36
CA ALA A 269 -9.81 1.32 -17.33
C ALA A 269 -10.16 2.37 -18.40
N LYS A 270 -11.37 2.26 -18.95
CA LYS A 270 -11.87 3.17 -19.98
C LYS A 270 -12.65 4.31 -19.32
N PRO A 271 -12.37 5.59 -19.63
CA PRO A 271 -13.21 6.68 -19.16
C PRO A 271 -14.66 6.50 -19.62
N LEU A 272 -15.60 6.77 -18.73
CA LEU A 272 -17.02 6.87 -19.05
C LEU A 272 -17.35 8.31 -19.46
N GLN A 273 -18.21 8.47 -20.46
CA GLN A 273 -18.74 9.78 -20.82
C GLN A 273 -19.79 10.19 -19.78
N ILE A 274 -19.46 11.18 -18.96
CA ILE A 274 -20.33 11.80 -17.96
C ILE A 274 -20.27 13.33 -18.03
#